data_AF-A0A6B3GVH6-F1
#
_entry.id   AF-A0A6B3GVH6-F1
#
_cell.length_a   1.000
_cell.length_b   1.000
_cell.length_c   1.000
_cell.angle_alpha   90.00
_cell.angle_beta   90.00
_cell.angle_gamma   90.00
#
_symmetry.space_group_name_H-M   'P 1'
#
loop_
_entity.id
_entity.type
_entity.pdbx_description
1 polymer ?
#
loop_
_entity_poly.entity_id
_entity_poly.type
_entity_poly.pdbx_seq_one_letter_code
_entity_poly.pdbx_strand_id
1 'polypeptide(L)' 'DRTYEARSQRQPDWEAAARTAVYAGRSVIEGVASSVRPKEATPARKLLQEMDCILPFPEL' A
#
# COMPACT_ATOMS: atom_id res chain seq x y z
N ASP A 1 -15.08 -32.87 1.80
CA ASP A 1 -14.69 -31.50 2.14
C ASP A 1 -13.89 -30.93 0.99
N ARG A 2 -14.58 -30.23 0.08
CA ARG A 2 -14.06 -29.87 -1.24
C ARG A 2 -13.21 -28.61 -1.10
N THR A 3 -11.91 -28.79 -1.22
CA THR A 3 -11.03 -27.91 -2.00
C THR A 3 -11.22 -26.43 -1.69
N TYR A 4 -10.66 -26.00 -0.56
CA TYR A 4 -10.16 -24.63 -0.37
C TYR A 4 -8.93 -24.36 -1.27
N GLU A 5 -8.87 -25.01 -2.43
CA GLU A 5 -8.09 -24.60 -3.59
C GLU A 5 -8.91 -23.53 -4.32
N ALA A 6 -9.18 -22.43 -3.62
CA ALA A 6 -9.18 -21.17 -4.34
C ALA A 6 -7.74 -21.03 -4.81
N ARG A 7 -7.44 -21.64 -5.97
CA ARG A 7 -6.37 -21.18 -6.84
C ARG A 7 -6.60 -19.68 -6.91
N SER A 8 -5.83 -18.95 -6.13
CA SER A 8 -5.49 -17.56 -6.37
C SER A 8 -4.86 -17.55 -7.75
N GLN A 9 -5.69 -17.68 -8.80
CA GLN A 9 -5.29 -17.39 -10.15
C GLN A 9 -4.73 -15.99 -10.02
N ARG A 10 -3.44 -15.83 -10.29
CA ARG A 10 -2.81 -14.53 -10.38
C ARG A 10 -3.76 -13.70 -11.21
N GLN A 11 -4.33 -12.67 -10.61
CA GLN A 11 -5.19 -11.71 -11.26
C GLN A 11 -4.27 -10.52 -11.52
N PRO A 12 -3.36 -10.63 -12.52
CA PRO A 12 -2.30 -9.65 -12.71
C PRO A 12 -2.87 -8.25 -12.89
N ASP A 13 -4.06 -8.13 -13.47
CA ASP A 13 -4.72 -6.85 -13.68
C ASP A 13 -5.24 -6.24 -12.36
N TRP A 14 -5.78 -7.05 -11.45
CA TRP A 14 -6.21 -6.57 -10.12
C TRP A 14 -5.02 -6.25 -9.23
N GLU A 15 -3.97 -7.05 -9.27
CA GLU A 15 -2.74 -6.76 -8.55
C GLU A 15 -2.08 -5.49 -9.08
N ALA A 16 -2.00 -5.32 -10.41
CA ALA A 16 -1.48 -4.12 -11.04
C ALA A 16 -2.32 -2.89 -10.66
N ALA A 17 -3.65 -2.96 -10.76
CA ALA A 17 -4.53 -1.87 -10.38
C ALA A 17 -4.40 -1.50 -8.90
N ALA A 18 -4.32 -2.50 -8.01
CA ALA A 18 -4.15 -2.28 -6.58
C ALA A 18 -2.76 -1.69 -6.27
N ARG A 19 -1.70 -2.15 -6.94
CA ARG A 19 -0.36 -1.60 -6.81
C ARG A 19 -0.32 -0.14 -7.28
N THR A 20 -0.96 0.18 -8.40
CA THR A 20 -1.13 1.56 -8.88
C THR A 20 -1.88 2.42 -7.87
N ALA A 21 -2.97 1.92 -7.30
CA ALA A 21 -3.74 2.65 -6.28
C ALA A 21 -2.92 2.94 -5.02
N VAL A 22 -2.13 1.97 -4.55
CA VAL A 22 -1.23 2.16 -3.40
C VAL A 22 -0.16 3.21 -3.70
N TYR A 23 0.47 3.17 -4.88
CA TYR A 23 1.46 4.18 -5.25
C TYR A 23 0.86 5.59 -5.43
N ALA A 24 -0.35 5.69 -6.00
CA ALA A 24 -1.06 6.96 -6.09
C ALA A 24 -1.40 7.52 -4.70
N GLY A 25 -1.88 6.66 -3.79
CA GLY A 25 -2.15 7.04 -2.40
C GLY A 25 -0.90 7.46 -1.63
N ARG A 26 0.23 6.78 -1.86
CA ARG A 26 1.53 7.11 -1.25
C ARG A 26 1.93 8.55 -1.51
N SER A 27 1.81 9.02 -2.75
CA SER A 27 2.18 10.40 -3.11
C SER A 27 1.38 11.45 -2.32
N VAL A 28 0.10 11.19 -2.07
CA VAL A 28 -0.74 12.06 -1.23
C VAL A 28 -0.23 12.09 0.21
N ILE A 29 0.12 10.92 0.75
CA ILE A 29 0.64 10.79 2.12
C ILE A 29 2.00 11.48 2.26
N GLU A 30 2.88 11.39 1.27
CA GLU A 30 4.17 12.09 1.21
C GLU A 30 3.98 13.61 1.31
N GLY A 31 3.00 14.16 0.57
CA GLY A 31 2.63 15.57 0.68
C GLY A 31 2.24 15.96 2.11
N VAL A 32 1.39 15.16 2.78
CA VAL A 32 0.96 15.42 4.16
C VAL A 32 2.12 15.25 5.16
N ALA A 33 2.99 14.26 4.96
CA ALA A 33 4.16 13.99 5.80
C ALA A 33 5.19 15.12 5.76
N SER A 34 5.25 15.85 4.64
CA SER A 34 6.09 17.04 4.48
C SER A 34 5.55 18.29 5.18
N SER A 35 4.33 18.25 5.72
CA SER A 35 3.73 19.37 6.44
C SER A 35 4.59 19.80 7.64
N VAL A 36 4.65 21.12 7.85
CA VAL A 36 5.32 21.73 9.00
C VAL A 36 4.52 21.58 10.30
N ARG A 37 3.24 21.17 10.21
CA ARG A 37 2.34 21.00 11.36
C ARG A 37 2.48 19.58 11.91
N PRO A 38 3.08 19.39 13.11
CA PRO A 38 3.41 18.05 13.59
C PRO A 38 2.20 17.14 13.80
N LYS A 39 1.05 17.72 14.17
CA LYS A 39 -0.20 16.96 14.40
C LYS A 39 -0.73 16.29 13.12
N GLU A 40 -0.49 16.91 11.97
CA GLU A 40 -0.91 16.42 10.65
C GLU A 40 0.18 15.52 10.06
N ALA A 41 1.46 15.91 10.20
CA ALA A 41 2.58 15.20 9.60
C ALA A 41 2.95 13.89 10.31
N THR A 42 2.87 13.82 11.64
CA THR A 42 3.27 12.64 12.43
C THR A 42 2.54 11.35 12.02
N PRO A 43 1.19 11.31 11.93
CA PRO A 43 0.50 10.09 11.50
C PRO A 43 0.85 9.71 10.05
N ALA A 44 1.02 10.69 9.15
CA ALA A 44 1.40 10.43 7.76
C ALA A 44 2.83 9.86 7.65
N ARG A 45 3.78 10.38 8.43
CA ARG A 45 5.16 9.84 8.50
C ARG A 45 5.18 8.41 9.01
N LYS A 46 4.37 8.11 10.04
CA LYS A 46 4.24 6.74 10.56
C LYS A 46 3.68 5.81 9.50
N LEU A 47 2.62 6.21 8.80
CA LEU A 47 2.04 5.41 7.73
C LEU A 47 3.03 5.15 6.59
N LEU A 48 3.83 6.14 6.19
CA LEU A 48 4.88 5.94 5.17
C LEU A 48 5.92 4.91 5.61
N GLN A 49 6.36 4.96 6.87
CA GLN A 49 7.29 3.97 7.41
C GLN A 49 6.69 2.55 7.35
N GLU A 50 5.42 2.39 7.70
CA GLU A 50 4.75 1.08 7.59
C GLU A 50 4.66 0.63 6.13
N MET A 51 4.37 1.53 5.19
CA MET A 51 4.34 1.23 3.76
C MET A 51 5.70 0.87 3.17
N ASP A 52 6.79 1.40 3.73
CA ASP A 52 8.17 1.03 3.34
C ASP A 52 8.58 -0.33 3.93
N CYS A 53 8.09 -0.67 5.12
CA CYS A 53 8.35 -1.95 5.77
C CYS A 53 7.47 -3.10 5.25
N ILE A 54 6.26 -2.79 4.78
CA ILE A 54 5.26 -3.78 4.37
C ILE A 54 4.96 -3.58 2.88
N LEU A 55 5.56 -4.44 2.05
CA LEU A 55 5.21 -4.47 0.63
C LEU A 55 3.75 -4.91 0.48
N PRO A 56 2.90 -4.14 -0.22
CA PRO A 56 1.47 -4.46 -0.39
C PRO A 56 1.27 -5.78 -1.15
N PHE A 57 2.25 -6.18 -1.94
CA PHE A 57 2.31 -7.44 -2.65
C PHE A 57 3.73 -7.99 -2.56
N PRO A 58 3.93 -9.27 -2.20
CA PRO A 58 5.25 -9.89 -2.25
C PRO A 58 5.82 -9.81 -3.67
N GLU A 59 7.13 -9.59 -3.79
CA GLU A 59 7.80 -9.74 -5.10
C GLU A 59 7.66 -11.20 -5.56
N LEU A 60 7.34 -11.37 -6.85
CA LEU A 60 7.10 -12.66 -7.49
C LEU A 60 8.36 -13.52 -7.61
#